data_AF-A0A1V6EJ53-F1
#
_entry.id   AF-A0A1V6EJ53-F1
#
_cell.length_a   1.000
_cell.length_b   1.000
_cell.length_c   1.000
_cell.angle_alpha   90.00
_cell.angle_beta   90.00
_cell.angle_gamma   90.00
#
_symmetry.space_group_name_H-M   'P 1'
#
loop_
_entity.id
_entity.type
_entity.pdbx_description
1 polymer ?
#
loop_
_entity_poly.entity_id
_entity_poly.type
_entity_poly.pdbx_seq_one_letter_code
_entity_poly.pdbx_strand_id
1 'polypeptide(L)'
;MATGPDAVCLYTEETQSISGKPECWNAATIEARVEDLWGKPLSIHFETPMRVKSENRLSEHCTMPILAPALVRRLHTLAYFFCGAPWHKNIGPLLDAARTVTTREENVQWMDWTRYSARQDTTMQLGGFIGEAVYDPVPEPLLSYLCWGEALHLGKGSAFGLGKYRLEAA
;
A
#
# COMPACT_ATOMS: atom_id res chain seq x y z
N MET A 1 0.00 -30.69 -7.10
CA MET A 1 0.56 -29.33 -6.99
C MET A 1 0.41 -28.68 -8.35
N ALA A 2 -0.28 -27.55 -8.44
CA ALA A 2 -0.56 -26.91 -9.72
C ALA A 2 0.75 -26.33 -10.30
N THR A 3 1.35 -27.04 -11.25
CA THR A 3 2.47 -26.57 -12.06
C THR A 3 1.90 -25.96 -13.34
N GLY A 4 1.67 -24.66 -13.32
CA GLY A 4 1.22 -23.86 -14.46
C GLY A 4 1.76 -22.44 -14.38
N PRO A 5 1.68 -21.65 -15.46
CA PRO A 5 2.12 -20.24 -15.49
C PRO A 5 1.41 -19.34 -14.46
N ASP A 6 0.27 -19.79 -13.90
CA ASP A 6 -0.48 -19.13 -12.82
C ASP A 6 -0.16 -19.67 -11.41
N ALA A 7 0.95 -20.41 -11.25
CA ALA A 7 1.33 -20.97 -9.95
C ALA A 7 1.67 -19.85 -8.95
N VAL A 8 0.76 -19.63 -8.00
CA VAL A 8 0.92 -18.70 -6.88
C VAL A 8 2.27 -18.95 -6.20
N CYS A 9 3.03 -17.88 -5.99
CA CYS A 9 4.29 -17.95 -5.27
C CYS A 9 4.03 -18.39 -3.83
N LEU A 10 4.35 -19.64 -3.52
CA LEU A 10 4.08 -20.25 -2.22
C LEU A 10 5.40 -20.63 -1.57
N TYR A 11 5.64 -20.07 -0.39
CA TYR A 11 6.68 -20.55 0.51
C TYR A 11 6.17 -21.78 1.26
N THR A 12 6.95 -22.84 1.23
CA THR A 12 6.65 -24.09 1.94
C THR A 12 7.67 -24.29 3.04
N GLU A 13 7.22 -24.32 4.29
CA GLU A 13 8.10 -24.48 5.46
C GLU A 13 8.78 -25.87 5.49
N GLU A 14 8.04 -26.93 5.13
CA GLU A 14 8.54 -28.32 5.13
C GLU A 14 9.77 -28.50 4.24
N THR A 15 9.83 -27.78 3.12
CA THR A 15 10.93 -27.84 2.14
C THR A 15 11.80 -26.59 2.16
N GLN A 16 11.48 -25.60 2.99
CA GLN A 16 12.07 -24.26 3.04
C GLN A 16 12.28 -23.64 1.65
N SER A 17 11.35 -23.93 0.73
CA SER A 17 11.47 -23.56 -0.68
C SER A 17 10.34 -22.66 -1.11
N ILE A 18 10.64 -21.74 -2.02
CA ILE A 18 9.63 -20.96 -2.73
C ILE A 18 9.33 -21.71 -4.03
N SER A 19 8.05 -22.05 -4.22
CA SER A 19 7.53 -22.60 -5.48
C SER A 19 6.82 -21.50 -6.28
N GLY A 20 6.71 -21.68 -7.60
CA GLY A 20 6.21 -20.65 -8.50
C GLY A 20 7.28 -19.62 -8.89
N LYS A 21 6.88 -18.58 -9.62
CA LYS A 21 7.77 -17.48 -10.01
C LYS A 21 7.36 -16.23 -9.22
N PRO A 22 8.18 -15.74 -8.27
CA PRO A 22 7.87 -14.51 -7.56
C PRO A 22 7.83 -13.35 -8.55
N GLU A 23 6.82 -12.49 -8.42
CA GLU A 23 6.81 -11.22 -9.13
C GLU A 23 7.88 -10.31 -8.51
N CYS A 24 8.80 -9.83 -9.34
CA CYS A 24 9.86 -8.93 -8.89
C CYS A 24 9.48 -7.49 -9.20
N TRP A 25 9.27 -6.71 -8.14
CA TRP A 25 9.09 -5.28 -8.23
C TRP A 25 10.44 -4.58 -8.05
N ASN A 26 10.85 -3.81 -9.06
CA ASN A 26 12.09 -3.05 -9.08
C ASN A 26 11.85 -1.66 -9.69
N ALA A 27 12.91 -0.85 -9.81
CA ALA A 27 12.81 0.51 -10.35
C ALA A 27 12.16 0.53 -11.75
N ALA A 28 12.58 -0.36 -12.67
CA ALA A 28 12.02 -0.41 -14.02
C ALA A 28 10.54 -0.82 -14.03
N THR A 29 10.13 -1.76 -13.16
CA THR A 29 8.72 -2.11 -13.00
C THR A 29 7.90 -0.91 -12.53
N ILE A 30 8.42 -0.14 -11.57
CA ILE A 30 7.76 1.04 -11.04
C ILE A 30 7.69 2.16 -12.08
N GLU A 31 8.77 2.41 -12.81
CA GLU A 31 8.82 3.40 -13.88
C GLU A 31 7.78 3.09 -14.96
N ALA A 32 7.67 1.82 -15.39
CA ALA A 32 6.65 1.39 -16.34
C ALA A 32 5.21 1.55 -15.79
N ARG A 33 4.99 1.26 -14.51
CA ARG A 33 3.69 1.50 -13.85
C ARG A 33 3.34 2.99 -13.79
N VAL A 34 4.32 3.85 -13.50
CA VAL A 34 4.15 5.30 -13.50
C VAL A 34 3.81 5.78 -14.90
N GLU A 35 4.55 5.36 -15.92
CA GLU A 35 4.29 5.72 -17.32
C GLU A 35 2.86 5.34 -17.77
N ASP A 36 2.38 4.16 -17.37
CA ASP A 36 1.02 3.72 -17.69
C ASP A 36 -0.06 4.56 -17.00
N LEU A 37 0.17 5.01 -15.77
CA LEU A 37 -0.85 5.71 -14.96
C LEU A 37 -0.75 7.24 -15.04
N TRP A 38 0.40 7.78 -15.43
CA TRP A 38 0.67 9.22 -15.34
C TRP A 38 -0.23 10.04 -16.27
N GLY A 39 -0.76 11.14 -15.74
CA GLY A 39 -1.62 12.08 -16.46
C GLY A 39 -3.07 11.63 -16.58
N LYS A 40 -3.39 10.42 -16.11
CA LYS A 40 -4.74 9.85 -16.10
C LYS A 40 -5.36 9.97 -14.71
N PRO A 41 -6.70 10.07 -14.59
CA PRO A 41 -7.39 9.83 -13.32
C PRO A 41 -6.98 8.48 -12.74
N LEU A 42 -6.85 8.40 -11.42
CA LEU A 42 -6.33 7.23 -10.73
C LEU A 42 -7.44 6.57 -9.91
N SER A 43 -7.69 5.28 -10.13
CA SER A 43 -8.49 4.44 -9.22
C SER A 43 -7.56 3.68 -8.27
N ILE A 44 -7.94 3.65 -6.98
CA ILE A 44 -7.29 2.81 -5.97
C ILE A 44 -8.30 1.84 -5.40
N HIS A 45 -8.01 0.55 -5.50
CA HIS A 45 -8.81 -0.52 -4.92
C HIS A 45 -8.15 -1.05 -3.65
N PHE A 46 -8.76 -0.83 -2.49
CA PHE A 46 -8.29 -1.27 -1.18
C PHE A 46 -8.77 -2.71 -0.90
N GLU A 47 -7.93 -3.69 -1.23
CA GLU A 47 -8.26 -5.12 -1.18
C GLU A 47 -8.31 -5.71 0.24
N THR A 48 -7.56 -5.12 1.17
CA THR A 48 -7.48 -5.57 2.56
C THR A 48 -7.58 -4.35 3.48
N PRO A 49 -8.01 -4.51 4.76
CA PRO A 49 -8.24 -3.37 5.65
C PRO A 49 -7.08 -2.37 5.68
N MET A 50 -7.34 -1.17 5.18
CA MET A 50 -6.38 -0.07 5.18
C MET A 50 -6.41 0.62 6.54
N ARG A 51 -5.27 0.59 7.24
CA ARG A 51 -5.13 1.12 8.61
C ARG A 51 -4.15 2.27 8.65
N VAL A 52 -4.60 3.43 8.21
CA VAL A 52 -3.82 4.68 8.26
C VAL A 52 -4.33 5.57 9.39
N LYS A 53 -3.40 6.24 10.07
CA LYS A 53 -3.75 7.18 11.14
C LYS A 53 -3.67 8.62 10.65
N SER A 54 -4.71 9.40 10.98
CA SER A 54 -4.73 10.86 10.92
C SER A 54 -5.22 11.38 12.28
N GLU A 55 -4.62 12.45 12.80
CA GLU A 55 -5.02 13.05 14.09
C GLU A 55 -5.15 12.03 15.24
N ASN A 56 -4.20 11.09 15.30
CA ASN A 56 -4.12 9.99 16.27
C ASN A 56 -5.26 8.94 16.21
N ARG A 57 -6.22 9.08 15.30
CA ARG A 57 -7.31 8.12 15.05
C ARG A 57 -7.06 7.36 13.76
N LEU A 58 -7.67 6.18 13.61
CA LEU A 58 -7.70 5.52 12.31
C LEU A 58 -8.62 6.35 11.41
N SER A 59 -8.17 6.62 10.19
CA SER A 59 -8.99 7.34 9.23
C SER A 59 -9.99 6.39 8.59
N GLU A 60 -11.17 6.91 8.31
CA GLU A 60 -12.22 6.26 7.52
C GLU A 60 -12.25 6.79 6.07
N HIS A 61 -11.38 7.77 5.77
CA HIS A 61 -11.24 8.39 4.46
C HIS A 61 -9.88 8.03 3.86
N CYS A 62 -9.82 8.06 2.54
CA CYS A 62 -8.64 7.66 1.76
C CYS A 62 -8.05 8.82 0.96
N THR A 63 -8.17 10.06 1.43
CA THR A 63 -7.60 11.22 0.74
C THR A 63 -6.06 11.16 0.66
N MET A 64 -5.48 11.73 -0.38
CA MET A 64 -4.02 11.73 -0.57
C MET A 64 -3.24 12.35 0.60
N PRO A 65 -3.70 13.42 1.28
CA PRO A 65 -3.06 13.93 2.50
C PRO A 65 -3.01 12.92 3.67
N ILE A 66 -3.88 11.90 3.66
CA ILE A 66 -3.90 10.83 4.66
C ILE A 66 -2.97 9.68 4.23
N LEU A 67 -3.01 9.30 2.94
CA LEU A 67 -2.22 8.20 2.41
C LEU A 67 -0.73 8.53 2.26
N ALA A 68 -0.38 9.71 1.74
CA ALA A 68 0.99 10.09 1.41
C ALA A 68 1.94 10.06 2.64
N PRO A 69 1.59 10.62 3.82
CA PRO A 69 2.45 10.48 5.00
C PRO A 69 2.63 9.02 5.43
N ALA A 70 1.62 8.17 5.23
CA ALA A 70 1.72 6.75 5.57
C ALA A 70 2.67 6.00 4.61
N LEU A 71 2.65 6.34 3.31
CA LEU A 71 3.55 5.79 2.30
C LEU A 71 4.99 6.15 2.62
N VAL A 72 5.24 7.44 2.84
CA VAL A 72 6.57 7.96 3.20
C VAL A 72 7.12 7.25 4.44
N ARG A 73 6.33 7.15 5.52
CA ARG A 73 6.75 6.43 6.74
C ARG A 73 7.11 4.99 6.45
N ARG A 74 6.33 4.28 5.63
CA ARG A 74 6.58 2.88 5.29
C ARG A 74 7.87 2.72 4.50
N LEU A 75 8.01 3.44 3.39
CA LEU A 75 9.19 3.33 2.53
C LEU A 75 10.45 3.73 3.28
N HIS A 76 10.39 4.80 4.08
CA HIS A 76 11.50 5.20 4.95
C HIS A 76 11.88 4.11 5.95
N THR A 77 10.89 3.46 6.59
CA THR A 77 11.13 2.37 7.55
C THR A 77 11.81 1.19 6.87
N LEU A 78 11.33 0.77 5.71
CA LEU A 78 11.91 -0.34 4.97
C LEU A 78 13.33 -0.03 4.50
N ALA A 79 13.55 1.16 3.96
CA ALA A 79 14.88 1.60 3.54
C ALA A 79 15.88 1.64 4.70
N TYR A 80 15.46 2.18 5.85
CA TYR A 80 16.30 2.25 7.05
C TYR A 80 16.74 0.86 7.51
N PHE A 81 15.83 -0.12 7.58
CA PHE A 81 16.14 -1.45 8.10
C PHE A 81 16.79 -2.39 7.09
N PHE A 82 16.50 -2.23 5.80
CA PHE A 82 16.87 -3.23 4.78
C PHE A 82 17.78 -2.70 3.66
N CYS A 83 17.94 -1.38 3.53
CA CYS A 83 18.76 -0.77 2.46
C CYS A 83 19.97 0.00 3.00
N GLY A 84 20.19 0.01 4.31
CA GLY A 84 21.40 0.59 4.92
C GLY A 84 21.46 2.12 4.93
N ALA A 85 20.40 2.83 4.52
CA ALA A 85 20.33 4.28 4.58
C ALA A 85 18.88 4.81 4.65
N PRO A 86 18.64 5.94 5.33
CA PRO A 86 17.36 6.64 5.27
C PRO A 86 17.10 7.18 3.85
N TRP A 87 15.89 6.95 3.32
CA TRP A 87 15.53 7.16 1.92
C TRP A 87 15.35 8.63 1.50
N HIS A 88 15.12 9.59 2.42
CA HIS A 88 14.95 10.99 1.99
C HIS A 88 15.11 12.00 3.13
N LYS A 89 15.77 13.14 2.86
CA LYS A 89 15.83 14.28 3.79
C LYS A 89 14.74 15.34 3.60
N ASN A 90 14.07 15.43 2.44
CA ASN A 90 13.06 16.48 2.17
C ASN A 90 11.78 15.89 1.56
N ILE A 91 10.81 15.59 2.43
CA ILE A 91 9.51 15.04 2.02
C ILE A 91 8.43 16.13 1.82
N GLY A 92 8.75 17.40 2.11
CA GLY A 92 7.79 18.51 2.05
C GLY A 92 7.09 18.64 0.70
N PRO A 93 7.82 18.73 -0.43
CA PRO A 93 7.22 18.84 -1.76
C PRO A 93 6.26 17.70 -2.11
N LEU A 94 6.57 16.47 -1.65
CA LEU A 94 5.72 15.31 -1.86
C LEU A 94 4.41 15.41 -1.06
N LEU A 95 4.48 15.85 0.19
CA LEU A 95 3.30 16.06 1.02
C LEU A 95 2.45 17.24 0.53
N ASP A 96 3.08 18.26 -0.04
CA ASP A 96 2.38 19.38 -0.66
C ASP A 96 1.67 18.95 -1.95
N ALA A 97 2.33 18.14 -2.80
CA ALA A 97 1.71 17.52 -3.97
C ALA A 97 0.49 16.64 -3.60
N ALA A 98 0.54 15.95 -2.45
CA ALA A 98 -0.61 15.18 -1.97
C ALA A 98 -1.83 16.04 -1.63
N ARG A 99 -1.62 17.32 -1.27
CA ARG A 99 -2.72 18.26 -0.97
C ARG A 99 -3.40 18.81 -2.22
N THR A 100 -2.74 18.74 -3.37
CA THR A 100 -3.30 19.26 -4.63
C THR A 100 -4.17 18.24 -5.35
N VAL A 101 -4.18 16.97 -4.92
CA VAL A 101 -4.96 15.91 -5.55
C VAL A 101 -6.38 15.90 -4.97
N THR A 102 -7.38 16.08 -5.83
CA THR A 102 -8.80 15.97 -5.47
C THR A 102 -9.25 14.52 -5.50
N THR A 103 -10.02 14.10 -4.49
CA THR A 103 -10.80 12.86 -4.53
C THR A 103 -12.10 13.12 -5.29
N ARG A 104 -12.32 12.42 -6.41
CA ARG A 104 -13.53 12.51 -7.23
C ARG A 104 -14.67 11.68 -6.64
N GLU A 105 -14.34 10.44 -6.29
CA GLU A 105 -15.29 9.47 -5.75
C GLU A 105 -14.62 8.70 -4.61
N GLU A 106 -15.36 8.43 -3.55
CA GLU A 106 -14.90 7.67 -2.39
C GLU A 106 -15.99 6.68 -1.98
N ASN A 107 -15.81 5.42 -2.38
CA ASN A 107 -16.71 4.31 -2.10
C ASN A 107 -16.01 3.32 -1.16
N VAL A 108 -15.69 3.79 0.04
CA VAL A 108 -15.03 2.99 1.08
C VAL A 108 -15.97 2.72 2.24
N GLN A 109 -15.78 1.56 2.88
CA GLN A 109 -16.51 1.15 4.06
C GLN A 109 -15.57 0.58 5.10
N TRP A 110 -15.93 0.73 6.37
CA TRP A 110 -15.17 0.14 7.46
C TRP A 110 -15.44 -1.38 7.53
N MET A 111 -14.37 -2.18 7.44
CA MET A 111 -14.43 -3.61 7.71
C MET A 111 -13.80 -3.89 9.06
N ASP A 112 -14.61 -4.36 10.01
CA ASP A 112 -14.09 -4.89 11.27
C ASP A 112 -13.42 -6.24 11.05
N TRP A 113 -12.22 -6.38 11.58
CA TRP A 113 -11.50 -7.65 11.57
C TRP A 113 -10.86 -7.89 12.92
N THR A 114 -11.11 -9.07 13.47
CA THR A 114 -10.75 -9.41 14.84
C THR A 114 -9.89 -10.65 14.85
N ARG A 115 -8.78 -10.62 15.59
CA ARG A 115 -7.90 -11.79 15.76
C ARG A 115 -7.48 -11.95 17.20
N TYR A 116 -7.56 -13.18 17.72
CA TYR A 116 -6.96 -13.50 19.01
C TYR A 116 -5.44 -13.65 18.89
N SER A 117 -4.70 -13.01 19.79
CA SER A 117 -3.24 -13.13 19.89
C SER A 117 -2.87 -14.02 21.06
N ALA A 118 -2.48 -15.26 20.78
CA ALA A 118 -2.00 -16.18 21.83
C ALA A 118 -0.75 -15.64 22.55
N ARG A 119 0.11 -14.87 21.87
CA ARG A 119 1.30 -14.25 22.47
C ARG A 119 0.96 -13.18 23.51
N GLN A 120 -0.12 -12.43 23.28
CA GLN A 120 -0.54 -11.31 24.14
C GLN A 120 -1.77 -11.66 24.99
N ASP A 121 -2.28 -12.88 24.87
CA ASP A 121 -3.53 -13.37 25.47
C ASP A 121 -4.69 -12.36 25.35
N THR A 122 -4.86 -11.78 24.15
CA THR A 122 -5.87 -10.74 23.93
C THR A 122 -6.42 -10.77 22.51
N THR A 123 -7.66 -10.31 22.38
CA THR A 123 -8.31 -10.04 21.11
C THR A 123 -7.83 -8.70 20.54
N MET A 124 -7.33 -8.72 19.31
CA MET A 124 -6.82 -7.57 18.58
C MET A 124 -7.87 -7.08 17.57
N GLN A 125 -8.13 -5.76 17.56
CA GLN A 125 -8.94 -5.09 16.54
C GLN A 125 -8.06 -4.63 15.37
N LEU A 126 -8.19 -5.33 14.25
CA LEU A 126 -7.46 -5.17 13.00
C LEU A 126 -8.33 -4.59 11.87
N GLY A 127 -9.48 -4.00 12.19
CA GLY A 127 -10.37 -3.37 11.21
C GLY A 127 -9.79 -2.13 10.52
N GLY A 128 -10.33 -1.76 9.38
CA GLY A 128 -9.86 -0.64 8.56
C GLY A 128 -10.78 -0.45 7.36
N PHE A 129 -10.59 0.60 6.58
CA PHE A 129 -11.44 0.79 5.41
C PHE A 129 -11.01 -0.12 4.26
N ILE A 130 -11.99 -0.58 3.49
CA ILE A 130 -11.86 -1.29 2.22
C ILE A 130 -12.79 -0.65 1.19
N GLY A 131 -12.60 -0.96 -0.09
CA GLY A 131 -13.43 -0.43 -1.18
C GLY A 131 -12.57 0.27 -2.21
N GLU A 132 -13.08 1.34 -2.79
CA GLU A 132 -12.40 2.02 -3.89
C GLU A 132 -12.55 3.53 -3.81
N ALA A 133 -11.59 4.24 -4.41
CA ALA A 133 -11.68 5.67 -4.59
C ALA A 133 -11.00 6.11 -5.88
N VAL A 134 -11.55 7.14 -6.50
CA VAL A 134 -11.07 7.73 -7.74
C VAL A 134 -10.54 9.13 -7.45
N TYR A 135 -9.38 9.46 -8.00
CA TYR A 135 -8.69 10.73 -7.82
C TYR A 135 -8.44 11.41 -9.17
N ASP A 136 -8.30 12.73 -9.13
CA ASP A 136 -7.67 13.47 -10.22
C ASP A 136 -6.26 12.93 -10.54
N PRO A 137 -5.72 13.23 -11.75
CA PRO A 137 -4.35 12.86 -12.09
C PRO A 137 -3.35 13.22 -11.00
N VAL A 138 -2.63 12.21 -10.53
CA VAL A 138 -1.68 12.34 -9.43
C VAL A 138 -0.32 12.82 -9.96
N PRO A 139 0.33 13.80 -9.30
CA PRO A 139 1.68 14.21 -9.66
C PRO A 139 2.66 13.04 -9.67
N GLU A 140 3.53 12.97 -10.69
CA GLU A 140 4.46 11.86 -10.94
C GLU A 140 5.28 11.43 -9.70
N PRO A 141 5.83 12.36 -8.87
CA PRO A 141 6.57 11.95 -7.67
C PRO A 141 5.68 11.21 -6.66
N LEU A 142 4.42 11.63 -6.50
CA LEU A 142 3.48 10.96 -5.60
C LEU A 142 2.98 9.64 -6.18
N LEU A 143 2.78 9.57 -7.50
CA LEU A 143 2.42 8.36 -8.20
C LEU A 143 3.47 7.26 -8.04
N SER A 144 4.76 7.61 -8.14
CA SER A 144 5.86 6.66 -7.89
C SER A 144 5.79 6.03 -6.49
N TYR A 145 5.43 6.82 -5.47
CA TYR A 145 5.27 6.31 -4.10
C TYR A 145 4.05 5.40 -3.98
N LEU A 146 2.97 5.72 -4.68
CA LEU A 146 1.77 4.87 -4.73
C LEU A 146 2.08 3.54 -5.42
N CYS A 147 2.82 3.51 -6.53
CA CYS A 147 3.23 2.26 -7.18
C CYS A 147 4.10 1.39 -6.27
N TRP A 148 5.01 1.99 -5.50
CA TRP A 148 5.77 1.23 -4.50
C TRP A 148 4.88 0.69 -3.38
N GLY A 149 3.90 1.46 -2.92
CA GLY A 149 2.98 1.02 -1.88
C GLY A 149 2.01 -0.06 -2.35
N GLU A 150 1.74 -0.19 -3.64
CA GLU A 150 0.95 -1.31 -4.20
C GLU A 150 1.68 -2.63 -3.96
N ALA A 151 2.98 -2.68 -4.30
CA ALA A 151 3.83 -3.84 -4.06
C ALA A 151 4.05 -4.12 -2.57
N LEU A 152 4.20 -3.06 -1.78
CA LEU A 152 4.62 -3.15 -0.39
C LEU A 152 3.46 -3.10 0.58
N HIS A 153 2.22 -2.87 0.17
CA HIS A 153 1.09 -2.49 1.03
C HIS A 153 1.33 -1.15 1.75
N LEU A 154 0.33 -0.67 2.49
CA LEU A 154 0.37 0.61 3.21
C LEU A 154 -0.21 0.50 4.63
N GLY A 155 0.29 1.34 5.53
CA GLY A 155 -0.30 1.51 6.85
C GLY A 155 0.05 0.40 7.85
N LYS A 156 -0.75 0.35 8.93
CA LYS A 156 -0.50 -0.51 10.08
C LYS A 156 -0.91 -1.95 9.83
N GLY A 157 -0.09 -2.89 10.31
CA GLY A 157 -0.38 -4.32 10.19
C GLY A 157 -0.11 -4.89 8.80
N SER A 158 0.63 -4.18 7.96
CA SER A 158 1.08 -4.65 6.64
C SER A 158 1.84 -5.98 6.67
N ALA A 159 2.61 -6.25 7.73
CA ALA A 159 3.23 -7.56 7.95
C ALA A 159 2.22 -8.69 8.22
N PHE A 160 0.96 -8.36 8.56
CA PHE A 160 -0.16 -9.31 8.68
C PHE A 160 -1.02 -9.35 7.41
N GLY A 161 -0.54 -8.80 6.29
CA GLY A 161 -1.26 -8.75 5.02
C GLY A 161 -2.25 -7.59 4.87
N LEU A 162 -2.27 -6.63 5.81
CA LEU A 162 -3.18 -5.48 5.74
C LEU A 162 -2.68 -4.36 4.82
N GLY A 163 -3.62 -3.51 4.39
CA GLY A 163 -3.36 -2.34 3.56
C GLY A 163 -2.82 -2.63 2.17
N LYS A 164 -3.05 -3.84 1.66
CA LYS A 164 -2.90 -4.16 0.24
C LYS A 164 -3.90 -3.34 -0.57
N TYR A 165 -3.44 -2.76 -1.67
CA TYR A 165 -4.27 -2.08 -2.65
C TYR A 165 -3.71 -2.28 -4.06
N ARG A 166 -4.53 -1.98 -5.08
CA ARG A 166 -4.13 -1.93 -6.49
C ARG A 166 -4.42 -0.59 -7.11
N LEU A 167 -3.65 -0.22 -8.12
CA LEU A 167 -3.80 1.01 -8.88
C LEU A 167 -4.25 0.74 -10.32
N GLU A 168 -5.23 1.47 -10.80
CA GLU A 168 -5.75 1.38 -12.16
C GLU A 168 -5.99 2.80 -12.72
N ALA A 169 -5.92 2.96 -14.04
CA ALA A 169 -6.38 4.18 -14.68
C ALA A 169 -7.92 4.20 -14.67
N ALA A 170 -8.52 5.30 -14.21
CA ALA A 170 -9.97 5.47 -14.16
C ALA A 170 -10.54 6.15 -15.41
#